data_AF-A0A940MNI9-F1
#
_entry.id   AF-A0A940MNI9-F1
#
_cell.length_a   1.000
_cell.length_b   1.000
_cell.length_c   1.000
_cell.angle_alpha   90.00
_cell.angle_beta   90.00
_cell.angle_gamma   90.00
#
_symmetry.space_group_name_H-M   'P 1'
#
loop_
_entity.id
_entity.type
_entity.pdbx_description
1 polymer ?
#
loop_
_entity_poly.entity_id
_entity_poly.type
_entity_poly.pdbx_seq_one_letter_code
_entity_poly.pdbx_strand_id
1 'polypeptide(L)'
;MTAYPRTRGDESTQRAGRTPVTAEPTAGPAVPEADEDLADLLLDLTVPHEDIGGILALRRRVAADPALRATADDALAHLVAGMGAGGSGRTEGERPKLPGLPEDIGVAEPYLPVYVYVAALPVVRAHHRERGVPDEIGRRTLADLGRQLAVHRRRYGTGGLTSPGWPALHFRGELYQLGRLQFERAGLGARTAAAVSAAGAAASAGDPCLSLHIPDFLGPLAPGAVDASLARAKAFFSRHFPEDRATAATCHSWLLDPQLAGYLPPESNIMRFQSRFRPARPGEAPETDDRDPVGFVFGDPRLDHDRLPRRTTLERAIGDHLRAGRHWHAGHGWLAL
;
A
#
# COMPACT_ATOMS: atom_id res chain seq x y z
N MET A 1 7.33 33.95 -78.78
CA MET A 1 6.26 34.73 -78.12
C MET A 1 6.09 34.14 -76.73
N THR A 2 6.66 34.77 -75.69
CA THR A 2 5.93 35.65 -74.74
C THR A 2 5.00 34.80 -73.86
N ALA A 3 4.97 34.82 -72.53
CA ALA A 3 5.74 35.40 -71.43
C ALA A 3 5.26 34.64 -70.17
N TYR A 4 6.02 34.66 -69.08
CA TYR A 4 5.44 34.42 -67.74
C TYR A 4 4.69 35.68 -67.30
N PRO A 5 3.64 35.53 -66.47
CA PRO A 5 3.76 36.11 -65.13
C PRO A 5 3.18 35.26 -63.99
N ARG A 6 3.70 35.56 -62.80
CA ARG A 6 3.45 35.01 -61.47
C ARG A 6 2.03 35.31 -60.96
N THR A 7 1.49 34.40 -60.15
CA THR A 7 0.60 34.73 -59.00
C THR A 7 0.93 33.84 -57.79
N ARG A 8 0.73 34.42 -56.60
CA ARG A 8 1.12 33.98 -55.23
C ARG A 8 0.02 33.16 -54.53
N GLY A 9 0.41 32.44 -53.47
CA GLY A 9 -0.42 31.95 -52.35
C GLY A 9 -0.01 30.51 -51.98
N ASP A 10 0.91 30.27 -51.04
CA ASP A 10 0.67 30.04 -49.59
C ASP A 10 -0.36 28.90 -49.37
N GLU A 11 -0.07 27.76 -48.74
CA GLU A 11 0.45 27.59 -47.38
C GLU A 11 1.39 26.38 -47.27
N SER A 12 2.59 26.62 -46.75
CA SER A 12 3.49 25.58 -46.28
C SER A 12 3.06 25.12 -44.88
N THR A 13 2.83 23.82 -44.71
CA THR A 13 2.61 23.13 -43.44
C THR A 13 3.73 23.44 -42.44
N GLN A 14 3.46 24.41 -41.57
CA GLN A 14 4.31 24.74 -40.45
C GLN A 14 4.18 23.63 -39.41
N ARG A 15 5.24 22.84 -39.25
CA ARG A 15 5.40 21.94 -38.09
C ARG A 15 5.29 22.80 -36.84
N ALA A 16 4.18 22.67 -36.12
CA ALA A 16 4.03 23.26 -34.80
C ALA A 16 5.14 22.72 -33.90
N GLY A 17 6.02 23.64 -33.49
CA GLY A 17 7.05 23.39 -32.51
C GLY A 17 6.41 22.89 -31.23
N ARG A 18 6.94 21.77 -30.72
CA ARG A 18 6.78 21.40 -29.32
C ARG A 18 7.37 22.54 -28.50
N THR A 19 6.53 23.36 -27.89
CA THR A 19 6.93 24.24 -26.81
C THR A 19 7.64 23.38 -25.77
N PRO A 20 8.83 23.75 -25.29
CA PRO A 20 9.42 23.05 -24.16
C PRO A 20 8.45 23.26 -23.00
N VAL A 21 7.87 22.17 -22.49
CA VAL A 21 7.30 22.19 -21.15
C VAL A 21 8.47 22.57 -20.26
N THR A 22 8.45 23.81 -19.78
CA THR A 22 9.32 24.25 -18.69
C THR A 22 9.18 23.22 -17.59
N ALA A 23 10.21 22.41 -17.39
CA ALA A 23 10.26 21.50 -16.26
C ALA A 23 10.07 22.36 -15.01
N GLU A 24 8.95 22.17 -14.31
CA GLU A 24 8.83 22.69 -12.95
C GLU A 24 10.07 22.24 -12.18
N PRO A 25 10.64 23.08 -11.29
CA PRO A 25 11.77 22.69 -10.48
C PRO A 25 11.45 21.34 -9.84
N THR A 26 12.36 20.37 -9.97
CA THR A 26 12.20 19.03 -9.37
C THR A 26 11.85 19.24 -7.90
N ALA A 27 10.62 18.86 -7.54
CA ALA A 27 10.10 19.11 -6.21
C ALA A 27 10.92 18.28 -5.22
N GLY A 28 11.89 18.94 -4.57
CA GLY A 28 12.74 18.30 -3.58
C GLY A 28 11.94 17.89 -2.35
N PRO A 29 12.50 17.02 -1.50
CA PRO A 29 11.88 16.70 -0.23
C PRO A 29 11.69 17.96 0.63
N ALA A 30 10.51 18.13 1.21
CA ALA A 30 10.19 19.31 2.01
C ALA A 30 9.01 19.04 2.94
N VAL A 31 9.10 19.58 4.17
CA VAL A 31 7.98 19.69 5.11
C VAL A 31 7.55 21.16 5.16
N PRO A 32 6.24 21.48 5.13
CA PRO A 32 5.79 22.86 5.28
C PRO A 32 6.34 23.53 6.55
N GLU A 33 6.81 24.78 6.41
CA GLU A 33 7.39 25.55 7.51
C GLU A 33 6.33 26.23 8.39
N ALA A 34 5.17 26.56 7.80
CA ALA A 34 4.01 27.07 8.53
C ALA A 34 3.20 25.90 9.09
N ASP A 35 2.72 26.05 10.33
CA ASP A 35 1.98 24.98 11.00
C ASP A 35 0.57 24.82 10.41
N GLU A 36 -0.02 25.89 9.88
CA GLU A 36 -1.30 25.87 9.17
C GLU A 36 -1.21 25.03 7.89
N ASP A 37 -0.18 25.26 7.07
CA ASP A 37 0.06 24.50 5.84
C ASP A 37 0.34 23.02 6.13
N LEU A 38 1.09 22.73 7.19
CA LEU A 38 1.33 21.35 7.62
C LEU A 38 0.05 20.69 8.12
N ALA A 39 -0.79 21.41 8.88
CA ALA A 39 -2.06 20.87 9.35
C ALA A 39 -3.01 20.52 8.19
N ASP A 40 -3.15 21.40 7.20
CA ASP A 40 -3.96 21.15 6.00
C ASP A 40 -3.44 19.94 5.21
N LEU A 41 -2.12 19.83 5.06
CA LEU A 41 -1.50 18.69 4.41
C LEU A 41 -1.75 17.36 5.15
N LEU A 42 -1.73 17.38 6.49
CA LEU A 42 -2.03 16.21 7.31
C LEU A 42 -3.51 15.80 7.18
N LEU A 43 -4.42 16.76 7.06
CA LEU A 43 -5.84 16.51 6.78
C LEU A 43 -6.03 15.84 5.41
N ASP A 44 -5.32 16.30 4.39
CA ASP A 44 -5.32 15.65 3.06
C ASP A 44 -4.82 14.20 3.09
N LEU A 45 -3.90 13.89 4.01
CA LEU A 45 -3.41 12.54 4.26
C LEU A 45 -4.31 11.73 5.20
N THR A 46 -5.46 12.29 5.60
CA THR A 46 -6.44 11.69 6.52
C THR A 46 -5.89 11.36 7.89
N VAL A 47 -4.86 12.10 8.32
CA VAL A 47 -4.30 11.96 9.67
C VAL A 47 -5.38 12.28 10.70
N PRO A 48 -5.58 11.42 11.74
CA PRO A 48 -6.60 11.68 12.74
C PRO A 48 -6.34 13.01 13.45
N HIS A 49 -7.40 13.75 13.78
CA HIS A 49 -7.29 15.08 14.35
C HIS A 49 -6.50 15.10 15.67
N GLU A 50 -6.61 14.02 16.45
CA GLU A 50 -5.90 13.81 17.72
C GLU A 50 -4.38 13.65 17.55
N ASP A 51 -3.89 13.37 16.35
CA ASP A 51 -2.48 13.17 16.04
C ASP A 51 -1.81 14.46 15.51
N ILE A 52 -2.58 15.39 14.92
CA ILE A 52 -2.05 16.60 14.24
C ILE A 52 -1.15 17.41 15.17
N GLY A 53 -1.62 17.75 16.38
CA GLY A 53 -0.86 18.57 17.32
C GLY A 53 0.48 17.95 17.73
N GLY A 54 0.54 16.61 17.85
CA GLY A 54 1.77 15.88 18.14
C GLY A 54 2.78 15.95 16.99
N ILE A 55 2.30 15.90 15.76
CA ILE A 55 3.13 15.99 14.55
C ILE A 55 3.67 17.41 14.35
N LEU A 56 2.84 18.44 14.60
CA LEU A 56 3.29 19.85 14.58
C LEU A 56 4.40 20.08 15.62
N ALA A 57 4.23 19.57 16.84
CA ALA A 57 5.24 19.64 17.89
C ALA A 57 6.54 18.93 17.48
N LEU A 58 6.44 17.75 16.87
CA LEU A 58 7.61 17.02 16.34
C LEU A 58 8.36 17.84 15.28
N ARG A 59 7.65 18.48 14.32
CA ARG A 59 8.30 19.29 13.28
C ARG A 59 9.17 20.40 13.88
N ARG A 60 8.70 21.08 14.92
CA ARG A 60 9.50 22.11 15.63
C ARG A 60 10.70 21.50 16.36
N ARG A 61 10.57 20.29 16.91
CA ARG A 61 11.68 19.56 17.56
C ARG A 61 12.75 19.12 16.57
N VAL A 62 12.35 18.57 15.42
CA VAL A 62 13.27 18.26 14.31
C VAL A 62 14.00 19.53 13.85
N ALA A 63 13.32 20.68 13.85
CA ALA A 63 13.95 21.95 13.54
C ALA A 63 15.00 22.38 14.59
N ALA A 64 14.80 22.05 15.87
CA ALA A 64 15.68 22.46 16.96
C ALA A 64 16.82 21.46 17.29
N ASP A 65 16.65 20.18 16.94
CA ASP A 65 17.56 19.07 17.28
C ASP A 65 18.29 18.55 16.04
N PRO A 66 19.60 18.86 15.88
CA PRO A 66 20.39 18.40 14.74
C PRO A 66 20.51 16.87 14.63
N ALA A 67 20.51 16.13 15.74
CA ALA A 67 20.65 14.68 15.72
C ALA A 67 19.34 14.02 15.26
N LEU A 68 18.20 14.52 15.75
CA LEU A 68 16.88 14.08 15.28
C LEU A 68 16.69 14.41 13.80
N ARG A 69 17.12 15.59 13.36
CA ARG A 69 17.10 15.99 11.95
C ARG A 69 17.95 15.07 11.07
N ALA A 70 19.19 14.78 11.48
CA ALA A 70 20.06 13.86 10.74
C ALA A 70 19.42 12.47 10.59
N THR A 71 18.77 11.98 11.64
CA THR A 71 18.03 10.70 11.60
C THR A 71 16.87 10.74 10.60
N ALA A 72 16.10 11.84 10.59
CA ALA A 72 15.01 12.02 9.63
C ALA A 72 15.52 12.13 8.18
N ASP A 73 16.60 12.87 7.97
CA ASP A 73 17.23 13.09 6.65
C ASP A 73 17.80 11.78 6.10
N ASP A 74 18.46 10.96 6.94
CA ASP A 74 18.97 9.65 6.56
C ASP A 74 17.83 8.71 6.15
N ALA A 75 16.75 8.64 6.95
CA ALA A 75 15.58 7.82 6.63
C ALA A 75 14.89 8.29 5.34
N LEU A 76 14.78 9.60 5.13
CA LEU A 76 14.22 10.23 3.93
C LEU A 76 15.06 9.93 2.69
N ALA A 77 16.39 10.01 2.78
CA ALA A 77 17.30 9.67 1.70
C ALA A 77 17.12 8.19 1.28
N HIS A 78 17.03 7.27 2.25
CA HIS A 78 16.76 5.86 1.96
C HIS A 78 15.37 5.61 1.37
N LEU A 79 14.35 6.35 1.80
CA LEU A 79 13.01 6.26 1.24
C LEU A 79 13.02 6.68 -0.24
N VAL A 80 13.57 7.87 -0.53
CA VAL A 80 13.62 8.48 -1.87
C VAL A 80 14.53 7.69 -2.82
N ALA A 81 15.67 7.17 -2.36
CA ALA A 81 16.56 6.37 -3.18
C ALA A 81 15.89 5.08 -3.71
N GLY A 82 14.87 4.57 -3.01
CA GLY A 82 14.09 3.40 -3.44
C GLY A 82 12.87 3.72 -4.30
N MET A 83 12.67 4.97 -4.74
CA MET A 83 11.49 5.38 -5.49
C MET A 83 11.29 4.52 -6.76
N GLY A 84 10.12 3.91 -6.89
CA GLY A 84 9.72 3.09 -8.04
C GLY A 84 10.37 1.72 -8.12
N ALA A 85 11.16 1.29 -7.12
CA ALA A 85 11.96 0.05 -7.15
C ALA A 85 11.12 -1.25 -7.10
N GLY A 86 9.80 -1.17 -6.94
CA GLY A 86 8.89 -2.32 -6.97
C GLY A 86 8.88 -3.06 -8.31
N GLY A 87 8.15 -4.18 -8.35
CA GLY A 87 8.14 -5.13 -9.47
C GLY A 87 9.01 -6.35 -9.15
N SER A 88 9.80 -6.84 -10.12
CA SER A 88 10.70 -8.00 -9.92
C SER A 88 11.83 -7.77 -8.92
N GLY A 89 12.05 -6.53 -8.48
CA GLY A 89 13.10 -6.16 -7.52
C GLY A 89 12.78 -6.47 -6.05
N ARG A 90 11.54 -6.87 -5.73
CA ARG A 90 11.11 -7.18 -4.35
C ARG A 90 10.17 -8.38 -4.37
N THR A 91 10.44 -9.41 -3.56
CA THR A 91 9.52 -10.55 -3.44
C THR A 91 8.24 -10.12 -2.73
N GLU A 92 7.11 -10.67 -3.13
CA GLU A 92 5.84 -10.49 -2.40
C GLU A 92 6.01 -10.70 -0.88
N GLY A 93 5.42 -9.80 -0.09
CA GLY A 93 5.50 -9.83 1.37
C GLY A 93 6.75 -9.19 1.97
N GLU A 94 7.82 -8.97 1.21
CA GLU A 94 8.96 -8.18 1.67
C GLU A 94 8.57 -6.71 1.83
N ARG A 95 9.16 -6.02 2.81
CA ARG A 95 8.89 -4.60 3.07
C ARG A 95 10.14 -3.73 2.88
N PRO A 96 9.98 -2.49 2.40
CA PRO A 96 11.02 -1.47 2.49
C PRO A 96 11.59 -1.37 3.90
N LYS A 97 12.92 -1.53 4.01
CA LYS A 97 13.64 -1.15 5.23
C LYS A 97 13.99 0.33 5.17
N LEU A 98 13.76 1.03 6.27
CA LEU A 98 14.14 2.43 6.45
C LEU A 98 15.17 2.50 7.60
N PRO A 99 16.47 2.42 7.28
CA PRO A 99 17.53 2.54 8.28
C PRO A 99 17.35 3.82 9.10
N GLY A 100 17.54 3.73 10.42
CA GLY A 100 17.34 4.85 11.35
C GLY A 100 15.93 4.96 11.94
N LEU A 101 14.94 4.27 11.35
CA LEU A 101 13.62 4.09 11.94
C LEU A 101 13.52 2.66 12.49
N PRO A 102 13.45 2.46 13.82
CA PRO A 102 13.18 1.13 14.38
C PRO A 102 11.91 0.52 13.80
N GLU A 103 11.77 -0.81 13.78
CA GLU A 103 10.50 -1.42 13.38
C GLU A 103 9.43 -1.32 14.50
N ASP A 104 9.85 -1.00 15.74
CA ASP A 104 9.06 -0.97 16.98
C ASP A 104 9.05 0.41 17.66
N ILE A 105 8.90 1.48 16.87
CA ILE A 105 9.07 2.92 17.21
C ILE A 105 8.30 3.43 18.44
N GLY A 106 7.30 2.69 18.93
CA GLY A 106 6.31 3.12 19.93
C GLY A 106 6.82 3.65 21.28
N VAL A 107 8.14 3.78 21.48
CA VAL A 107 8.74 4.18 22.76
C VAL A 107 9.52 5.52 22.70
N ALA A 108 10.09 5.94 21.57
CA ALA A 108 10.99 7.12 21.52
C ALA A 108 10.42 8.33 20.76
N GLU A 109 9.97 8.15 19.51
CA GLU A 109 9.42 9.23 18.68
C GLU A 109 8.31 8.71 17.73
N PRO A 110 7.07 8.54 18.22
CA PRO A 110 6.01 7.81 17.50
C PRO A 110 5.63 8.43 16.15
N TYR A 111 5.93 9.71 15.93
CA TYR A 111 5.60 10.44 14.71
C TYR A 111 6.80 10.68 13.77
N LEU A 112 8.03 10.26 14.13
CA LEU A 112 9.21 10.49 13.28
C LEU A 112 9.05 9.92 11.86
N PRO A 113 8.50 8.70 11.65
CA PRO A 113 8.20 8.22 10.31
C PRO A 113 7.22 9.11 9.55
N VAL A 114 6.23 9.68 10.23
CA VAL A 114 5.21 10.54 9.62
C VAL A 114 5.87 11.80 9.06
N TYR A 115 6.80 12.39 9.81
CA TYR A 115 7.62 13.49 9.31
C TYR A 115 8.37 13.12 8.02
N VAL A 116 9.00 11.94 7.99
CA VAL A 116 9.73 11.44 6.80
C VAL A 116 8.80 11.29 5.60
N TYR A 117 7.60 10.75 5.79
CA TYR A 117 6.62 10.61 4.69
C TYR A 117 6.10 11.95 4.19
N VAL A 118 5.78 12.87 5.10
CA VAL A 118 5.39 14.23 4.72
C VAL A 118 6.49 14.90 3.90
N ALA A 119 7.76 14.77 4.33
CA ALA A 119 8.91 15.30 3.61
C ALA A 119 9.05 14.70 2.20
N ALA A 120 8.70 13.42 2.02
CA ALA A 120 8.77 12.73 0.74
C ALA A 120 7.59 13.01 -0.22
N LEU A 121 6.52 13.68 0.25
CA LEU A 121 5.32 13.93 -0.56
C LEU A 121 5.58 14.61 -1.90
N PRO A 122 6.40 15.66 -2.00
CA PRO A 122 6.65 16.32 -3.28
C PRO A 122 7.29 15.36 -4.29
N VAL A 123 8.20 14.49 -3.82
CA VAL A 123 8.93 13.53 -4.65
C VAL A 123 8.02 12.41 -5.15
N VAL A 124 7.24 11.77 -4.28
CA VAL A 124 6.32 10.69 -4.72
C VAL A 124 5.20 11.24 -5.61
N ARG A 125 4.71 12.47 -5.37
CA ARG A 125 3.74 13.12 -6.26
C ARG A 125 4.35 13.40 -7.63
N ALA A 126 5.62 13.81 -7.71
CA ALA A 126 6.33 13.94 -8.98
C ALA A 126 6.46 12.60 -9.70
N HIS A 127 6.85 11.54 -8.98
CA HIS A 127 6.91 10.18 -9.52
C HIS A 127 5.55 9.71 -10.07
N HIS A 128 4.46 9.94 -9.34
CA HIS A 128 3.11 9.63 -9.81
C HIS A 128 2.79 10.36 -11.12
N ARG A 129 3.11 11.66 -11.24
CA ARG A 129 2.90 12.43 -12.47
C ARG A 129 3.74 11.89 -13.64
N GLU A 130 5.00 11.54 -13.40
CA GLU A 130 5.89 10.94 -14.40
C GLU A 130 5.36 9.60 -14.92
N ARG A 131 4.77 8.79 -14.04
CA ARG A 131 4.08 7.53 -14.38
C ARG A 131 2.69 7.75 -14.98
N GLY A 132 2.23 9.00 -15.07
CA GLY A 132 0.90 9.37 -15.54
C GLY A 132 -0.23 8.87 -14.64
N VAL A 133 0.05 8.56 -13.37
CA VAL A 133 -0.94 8.12 -12.39
C VAL A 133 -1.93 9.26 -12.15
N PRO A 134 -3.26 9.00 -12.25
CA PRO A 134 -4.27 10.01 -11.97
C PRO A 134 -4.15 10.57 -10.55
N ASP A 135 -4.24 11.89 -10.40
CA ASP A 135 -4.06 12.58 -9.11
C ASP A 135 -4.93 12.02 -7.99
N GLU A 136 -6.19 11.66 -8.30
CA GLU A 136 -7.12 11.06 -7.34
C GLU A 136 -6.63 9.70 -6.81
N ILE A 137 -6.02 8.86 -7.67
CA ILE A 137 -5.46 7.58 -7.27
C ILE A 137 -4.24 7.82 -6.38
N GLY A 138 -3.37 8.74 -6.76
CA GLY A 138 -2.22 9.13 -5.96
C GLY A 138 -2.63 9.64 -4.57
N ARG A 139 -3.63 10.54 -4.50
CA ARG A 139 -4.14 11.10 -3.24
C ARG A 139 -4.70 10.01 -2.33
N ARG A 140 -5.58 9.14 -2.85
CA ARG A 140 -6.18 8.04 -2.07
C ARG A 140 -5.15 7.03 -1.58
N THR A 141 -4.14 6.76 -2.38
CA THR A 141 -3.04 5.86 -2.03
C THR A 141 -2.24 6.44 -0.85
N LEU A 142 -1.85 7.72 -0.93
CA LEU A 142 -1.04 8.35 0.12
C LEU A 142 -1.84 8.61 1.41
N ALA A 143 -3.17 8.76 1.31
CA ALA A 143 -4.06 8.83 2.46
C ALA A 143 -4.05 7.56 3.34
N ASP A 144 -3.47 6.44 2.90
CA ASP A 144 -3.29 5.28 3.79
C ASP A 144 -2.40 5.61 5.00
N LEU A 145 -1.56 6.65 4.94
CA LEU A 145 -0.77 7.10 6.08
C LEU A 145 -1.65 7.41 7.29
N GLY A 146 -2.68 8.24 7.13
CA GLY A 146 -3.63 8.56 8.20
C GLY A 146 -4.40 7.35 8.70
N ARG A 147 -4.74 6.42 7.80
CA ARG A 147 -5.34 5.12 8.16
C ARG A 147 -4.44 4.31 9.08
N GLN A 148 -3.13 4.24 8.80
CA GLN A 148 -2.19 3.52 9.66
C GLN A 148 -2.03 4.18 11.03
N LEU A 149 -2.15 5.51 11.13
CA LEU A 149 -2.19 6.21 12.42
C LEU A 149 -3.47 5.85 13.19
N ALA A 150 -4.62 5.76 12.52
CA ALA A 150 -5.86 5.30 13.14
C ALA A 150 -5.76 3.84 13.62
N VAL A 151 -5.10 2.95 12.85
CA VAL A 151 -4.81 1.56 13.28
C VAL A 151 -3.91 1.56 14.52
N HIS A 152 -2.82 2.35 14.52
CA HIS A 152 -1.94 2.46 15.69
C HIS A 152 -2.71 2.91 16.93
N ARG A 153 -3.52 3.96 16.82
CA ARG A 153 -4.34 4.47 17.92
C ARG A 153 -5.35 3.45 18.41
N ARG A 154 -6.02 2.74 17.50
CA ARG A 154 -6.92 1.63 17.86
C ARG A 154 -6.20 0.53 18.64
N ARG A 155 -4.93 0.27 18.30
CA ARG A 155 -4.12 -0.79 18.90
C ARG A 155 -3.51 -0.43 20.26
N TYR A 156 -2.96 0.77 20.38
CA TYR A 156 -2.15 1.18 21.54
C TYR A 156 -2.83 2.23 22.43
N GLY A 157 -3.94 2.83 21.98
CA GLY A 157 -4.60 3.94 22.67
C GLY A 157 -3.86 5.28 22.56
N THR A 158 -2.67 5.30 21.95
CA THR A 158 -1.83 6.48 21.74
C THR A 158 -1.58 6.72 20.26
N GLY A 159 -1.18 7.93 19.90
CA GLY A 159 -0.81 8.26 18.53
C GLY A 159 0.57 7.75 18.13
N GLY A 160 0.75 7.46 16.85
CA GLY A 160 2.01 6.96 16.29
C GLY A 160 1.85 6.12 15.04
N LEU A 161 2.94 5.49 14.59
CA LEU A 161 2.95 4.58 13.45
C LEU A 161 3.67 3.26 13.81
N THR A 162 2.96 2.13 13.64
CA THR A 162 3.46 0.81 14.09
C THR A 162 4.42 0.16 13.11
N SER A 163 4.19 0.32 11.81
CA SER A 163 4.95 -0.36 10.76
C SER A 163 5.36 0.64 9.68
N PRO A 164 6.52 1.30 9.81
CA PRO A 164 7.03 2.22 8.80
C PRO A 164 7.24 1.53 7.43
N GLY A 165 7.63 0.25 7.43
CA GLY A 165 7.83 -0.48 6.17
C GLY A 165 6.57 -0.53 5.28
N TRP A 166 5.37 -0.43 5.86
CA TRP A 166 4.12 -0.50 5.10
C TRP A 166 3.80 0.81 4.32
N PRO A 167 3.69 2.01 4.94
CA PRO A 167 3.53 3.25 4.18
C PRO A 167 4.67 3.51 3.20
N ALA A 168 5.88 3.02 3.48
CA ALA A 168 7.01 3.17 2.55
C ALA A 168 6.70 2.64 1.13
N LEU A 169 5.88 1.61 0.97
CA LEU A 169 5.44 1.13 -0.35
C LEU A 169 4.63 2.18 -1.12
N HIS A 170 3.75 2.88 -0.41
CA HIS A 170 2.91 3.95 -0.96
C HIS A 170 3.79 5.14 -1.35
N PHE A 171 4.71 5.52 -0.47
CA PHE A 171 5.59 6.67 -0.65
C PHE A 171 6.78 6.40 -1.59
N ARG A 172 6.98 5.15 -2.02
CA ARG A 172 7.87 4.77 -3.13
C ARG A 172 7.14 4.56 -4.46
N GLY A 173 5.82 4.76 -4.51
CA GLY A 173 5.03 4.48 -5.72
C GLY A 173 5.03 3.00 -6.11
N GLU A 174 5.20 2.11 -5.14
CA GLU A 174 5.20 0.64 -5.33
C GLU A 174 3.82 0.02 -5.08
N LEU A 175 2.95 0.68 -4.31
CA LEU A 175 1.59 0.23 -3.98
C LEU A 175 0.56 1.31 -4.30
N TYR A 176 -0.59 0.89 -4.85
CA TYR A 176 -1.70 1.77 -5.21
C TYR A 176 -3.05 1.28 -4.67
N GLN A 177 -3.86 2.21 -4.15
CA GLN A 177 -5.24 1.92 -3.77
C GLN A 177 -6.18 2.05 -4.97
N LEU A 178 -6.74 0.92 -5.43
CA LEU A 178 -7.56 0.84 -6.63
C LEU A 178 -8.97 0.35 -6.29
N GLY A 179 -9.77 1.22 -5.68
CA GLY A 179 -11.10 0.87 -5.19
C GLY A 179 -11.05 0.37 -3.75
N ARG A 180 -11.58 -0.83 -3.50
CA ARG A 180 -11.64 -1.44 -2.16
C ARG A 180 -10.32 -2.12 -1.78
N LEU A 181 -9.49 -2.46 -2.76
CA LEU A 181 -8.23 -3.19 -2.55
C LEU A 181 -7.02 -2.31 -2.88
N GLN A 182 -5.89 -2.72 -2.34
CA GLN A 182 -4.57 -2.17 -2.63
C GLN A 182 -3.75 -3.21 -3.38
N PHE A 183 -2.87 -2.75 -4.27
CA PHE A 183 -2.04 -3.61 -5.10
C PHE A 183 -0.61 -3.10 -5.11
N GLU A 184 0.30 -3.96 -4.72
CA GLU A 184 1.74 -3.74 -4.68
C GLU A 184 2.41 -4.42 -5.88
N ARG A 185 3.33 -3.72 -6.54
CA ARG A 185 4.19 -4.26 -7.58
C ARG A 185 5.25 -5.14 -6.93
N ALA A 186 5.20 -6.46 -7.16
CA ALA A 186 6.10 -7.42 -6.53
C ALA A 186 6.55 -8.51 -7.52
N GLY A 187 7.52 -9.33 -7.11
CA GLY A 187 7.92 -10.57 -7.77
C GLY A 187 7.32 -11.78 -7.05
N LEU A 188 6.94 -12.80 -7.80
CA LEU A 188 6.43 -14.06 -7.24
C LEU A 188 7.46 -14.70 -6.32
N GLY A 189 7.01 -15.13 -5.14
CA GLY A 189 7.81 -16.02 -4.30
C GLY A 189 7.96 -17.39 -4.97
N ALA A 190 9.05 -18.10 -4.65
CA ALA A 190 9.34 -19.40 -5.26
C ALA A 190 8.20 -20.43 -5.10
N ARG A 191 7.53 -20.42 -3.93
CA ARG A 191 6.40 -21.31 -3.65
C ARG A 191 5.18 -20.97 -4.50
N THR A 192 4.82 -19.69 -4.56
CA THR A 192 3.70 -19.21 -5.38
C THR A 192 3.95 -19.45 -6.86
N ALA A 193 5.17 -19.19 -7.36
CA ALA A 193 5.56 -19.49 -8.73
C ALA A 193 5.41 -20.98 -9.07
N ALA A 194 5.80 -21.87 -8.17
CA ALA A 194 5.60 -23.32 -8.33
C ALA A 194 4.11 -23.68 -8.40
N ALA A 195 3.27 -23.07 -7.56
CA ALA A 195 1.82 -23.30 -7.58
C ALA A 195 1.15 -22.78 -8.86
N VAL A 196 1.59 -21.62 -9.37
CA VAL A 196 1.13 -21.07 -10.66
C VAL A 196 1.55 -21.99 -11.82
N SER A 197 2.79 -22.48 -11.80
CA SER A 197 3.32 -23.43 -12.78
C SER A 197 2.57 -24.77 -12.77
N ALA A 198 2.30 -25.33 -11.59
CA ALA A 198 1.51 -26.55 -11.44
C ALA A 198 0.08 -26.42 -11.99
N ALA A 199 -0.44 -25.19 -12.03
CA ALA A 199 -1.75 -24.88 -12.60
C ALA A 199 -1.73 -24.61 -14.12
N GLY A 200 -0.58 -24.78 -14.79
CA GLY A 200 -0.45 -24.73 -16.25
C GLY A 200 -0.04 -23.38 -16.84
N ALA A 201 0.35 -22.39 -16.02
CA ALA A 201 0.85 -21.11 -16.49
C ALA A 201 2.37 -21.02 -16.30
N ALA A 202 3.11 -20.50 -17.28
CA ALA A 202 4.56 -20.30 -17.11
C ALA A 202 4.83 -19.25 -16.02
N ALA A 203 5.50 -19.65 -14.93
CA ALA A 203 5.86 -18.76 -13.83
C ALA A 203 7.15 -19.22 -13.12
N SER A 204 8.04 -18.26 -12.89
CA SER A 204 9.30 -18.42 -12.15
C SER A 204 9.34 -17.49 -10.94
N ALA A 205 10.18 -17.83 -9.96
CA ALA A 205 10.43 -16.93 -8.83
C ALA A 205 10.99 -15.59 -9.36
N GLY A 206 10.47 -14.48 -8.82
CA GLY A 206 10.81 -13.12 -9.26
C GLY A 206 10.02 -12.62 -10.48
N ASP A 207 9.24 -13.48 -11.16
CA ASP A 207 8.33 -13.02 -12.21
C ASP A 207 7.33 -12.00 -11.64
N PRO A 208 7.03 -10.90 -12.36
CA PRO A 208 6.17 -9.87 -11.80
C PRO A 208 4.76 -10.35 -11.47
N CYS A 209 4.25 -9.88 -10.34
CA CYS A 209 2.90 -10.12 -9.83
C CYS A 209 2.36 -8.87 -9.14
N LEU A 210 1.06 -8.89 -8.85
CA LEU A 210 0.42 -7.89 -7.99
C LEU A 210 0.14 -8.50 -6.61
N SER A 211 0.87 -8.07 -5.59
CA SER A 211 0.56 -8.46 -4.21
C SER A 211 -0.65 -7.64 -3.73
N LEU A 212 -1.76 -8.33 -3.48
CA LEU A 212 -3.07 -7.77 -3.16
C LEU A 212 -3.22 -7.64 -1.64
N HIS A 213 -3.64 -6.44 -1.21
CA HIS A 213 -3.83 -6.09 0.18
C HIS A 213 -5.22 -5.50 0.45
N ILE A 214 -5.68 -5.63 1.70
CA ILE A 214 -7.03 -5.26 2.12
C ILE A 214 -6.91 -4.15 3.18
N PRO A 215 -7.16 -2.87 2.83
CA PRO A 215 -7.12 -1.81 3.82
C PRO A 215 -8.30 -1.91 4.80
N ASP A 216 -8.05 -1.58 6.07
CA ASP A 216 -9.08 -1.39 7.10
C ASP A 216 -9.82 -0.04 6.88
N PHE A 217 -10.92 0.22 7.58
CA PHE A 217 -11.66 1.49 7.55
C PHE A 217 -12.12 1.93 6.15
N LEU A 218 -12.39 0.97 5.25
CA LEU A 218 -12.87 1.23 3.88
C LEU A 218 -14.16 0.44 3.55
N GLY A 219 -14.88 0.03 4.59
CA GLY A 219 -16.13 -0.71 4.47
C GLY A 219 -15.93 -2.20 4.11
N PRO A 220 -17.03 -2.93 3.84
CA PRO A 220 -17.00 -4.37 3.64
C PRO A 220 -16.30 -4.78 2.32
N LEU A 221 -15.81 -6.02 2.27
CA LEU A 221 -15.34 -6.69 1.04
C LEU A 221 -16.51 -7.11 0.14
N ALA A 222 -17.39 -6.17 -0.21
CA ALA A 222 -18.53 -6.46 -1.08
C ALA A 222 -18.05 -7.05 -2.43
N PRO A 223 -18.66 -8.14 -2.94
CA PRO A 223 -18.18 -8.82 -4.14
C PRO A 223 -17.98 -7.90 -5.34
N GLY A 224 -18.96 -7.04 -5.63
CA GLY A 224 -18.84 -6.08 -6.75
C GLY A 224 -17.73 -5.05 -6.56
N ALA A 225 -17.39 -4.70 -5.31
CA ALA A 225 -16.26 -3.80 -5.03
C ALA A 225 -14.91 -4.50 -5.22
N VAL A 226 -14.82 -5.80 -4.88
CA VAL A 226 -13.65 -6.63 -5.17
C VAL A 226 -13.45 -6.77 -6.68
N ASP A 227 -14.52 -7.10 -7.42
CA ASP A 227 -14.47 -7.28 -8.88
C ASP A 227 -14.05 -5.97 -9.58
N ALA A 228 -14.63 -4.84 -9.16
CA ALA A 228 -14.24 -3.53 -9.67
C ALA A 228 -12.78 -3.18 -9.35
N SER A 229 -12.26 -3.61 -8.19
CA SER A 229 -10.87 -3.34 -7.81
C SER A 229 -9.88 -4.16 -8.65
N LEU A 230 -10.18 -5.44 -8.89
CA LEU A 230 -9.38 -6.31 -9.76
C LEU A 230 -9.36 -5.81 -11.21
N ALA A 231 -10.51 -5.42 -11.75
CA ALA A 231 -10.60 -4.85 -13.09
C ALA A 231 -9.80 -3.53 -13.22
N ARG A 232 -9.88 -2.67 -12.20
CA ARG A 232 -9.07 -1.44 -12.14
C ARG A 232 -7.59 -1.75 -12.06
N ALA A 233 -7.16 -2.74 -11.27
CA ALA A 233 -5.77 -3.15 -11.19
C ALA A 233 -5.21 -3.54 -12.56
N LYS A 234 -5.91 -4.44 -13.27
CA LYS A 234 -5.51 -4.86 -14.62
C LYS A 234 -5.32 -3.65 -15.56
N ALA A 235 -6.30 -2.75 -15.61
CA ALA A 235 -6.24 -1.58 -16.48
C ALA A 235 -5.15 -0.58 -16.06
N PHE A 236 -4.99 -0.36 -14.75
CA PHE A 236 -4.05 0.61 -14.18
C PHE A 236 -2.60 0.18 -14.43
N PHE A 237 -2.22 -1.03 -14.01
CA PHE A 237 -0.83 -1.49 -14.16
C PHE A 237 -0.45 -1.69 -15.63
N SER A 238 -1.35 -2.18 -16.49
CA SER A 238 -1.08 -2.26 -17.93
C SER A 238 -0.79 -0.92 -18.58
N ARG A 239 -1.33 0.19 -18.03
CA ARG A 239 -1.17 1.53 -18.57
C ARG A 239 0.04 2.27 -17.99
N HIS A 240 0.23 2.19 -16.68
CA HIS A 240 1.21 3.01 -15.95
C HIS A 240 2.52 2.29 -15.66
N PHE A 241 2.50 0.96 -15.69
CA PHE A 241 3.64 0.07 -15.44
C PHE A 241 3.68 -1.09 -16.47
N PRO A 242 3.65 -0.79 -17.79
CA PRO A 242 3.59 -1.82 -18.83
C PRO A 242 4.81 -2.76 -18.85
N GLU A 243 5.90 -2.38 -18.18
CA GLU A 243 7.10 -3.19 -18.01
C GLU A 243 6.89 -4.40 -17.09
N ASP A 244 6.00 -4.32 -16.10
CA ASP A 244 5.82 -5.40 -15.13
C ASP A 244 5.08 -6.58 -15.75
N ARG A 245 4.09 -6.36 -16.63
CA ARG A 245 3.34 -7.46 -17.30
C ARG A 245 2.83 -8.56 -16.35
N ALA A 246 2.43 -8.20 -15.14
CA ALA A 246 1.97 -9.13 -14.12
C ALA A 246 0.78 -9.96 -14.62
N THR A 247 0.89 -11.29 -14.51
CA THR A 247 -0.14 -12.25 -14.94
C THR A 247 -0.92 -12.85 -13.78
N ALA A 248 -0.42 -12.68 -12.56
CA ALA A 248 -1.02 -13.18 -11.33
C ALA A 248 -1.12 -12.08 -10.27
N ALA A 249 -2.16 -12.17 -9.46
CA ALA A 249 -2.24 -11.48 -8.18
C ALA A 249 -2.15 -12.48 -7.04
N THR A 250 -1.49 -12.08 -5.96
CA THR A 250 -1.22 -12.93 -4.81
C THR A 250 -1.78 -12.30 -3.55
N CYS A 251 -2.12 -13.11 -2.56
CA CYS A 251 -2.65 -12.61 -1.30
C CYS A 251 -2.18 -13.53 -0.17
N HIS A 252 -1.65 -12.91 0.89
CA HIS A 252 -1.24 -13.58 2.10
C HIS A 252 -2.03 -12.95 3.25
N SER A 253 -2.94 -13.72 3.83
CA SER A 253 -3.88 -13.21 4.82
C SER A 253 -4.50 -14.33 5.63
N TRP A 254 -4.74 -14.09 6.92
CA TRP A 254 -5.58 -14.91 7.78
C TRP A 254 -7.01 -15.09 7.22
N LEU A 255 -7.50 -14.18 6.37
CA LEU A 255 -8.78 -14.31 5.68
C LEU A 255 -8.83 -15.47 4.68
N LEU A 256 -7.66 -16.01 4.30
CA LEU A 256 -7.56 -17.16 3.41
C LEU A 256 -7.44 -18.49 4.16
N ASP A 257 -7.60 -18.49 5.49
CA ASP A 257 -7.68 -19.72 6.27
C ASP A 257 -9.00 -20.48 5.96
N PRO A 258 -8.93 -21.72 5.44
CA PRO A 258 -10.11 -22.52 5.14
C PRO A 258 -10.95 -22.89 6.38
N GLN A 259 -10.38 -22.83 7.59
CA GLN A 259 -11.11 -23.10 8.84
C GLN A 259 -12.25 -22.10 9.08
N LEU A 260 -12.20 -20.90 8.46
CA LEU A 260 -13.26 -19.90 8.53
C LEU A 260 -14.60 -20.43 7.98
N ALA A 261 -14.58 -21.38 7.04
CA ALA A 261 -15.78 -22.01 6.49
C ALA A 261 -16.59 -22.80 7.53
N GLY A 262 -15.95 -23.20 8.64
CA GLY A 262 -16.66 -23.83 9.77
C GLY A 262 -17.50 -22.87 10.61
N TYR A 263 -17.33 -21.55 10.42
CA TYR A 263 -17.96 -20.52 11.26
C TYR A 263 -18.76 -19.48 10.46
N LEU A 264 -18.38 -19.22 9.21
CA LEU A 264 -18.98 -18.20 8.37
C LEU A 264 -19.87 -18.84 7.30
N PRO A 265 -21.05 -18.26 7.00
CA PRO A 265 -21.88 -18.75 5.91
C PRO A 265 -21.16 -18.55 4.56
N PRO A 266 -21.38 -19.44 3.57
CA PRO A 266 -20.79 -19.34 2.23
C PRO A 266 -21.06 -18.00 1.52
N GLU A 267 -22.17 -17.34 1.85
CA GLU A 267 -22.60 -16.07 1.28
C GLU A 267 -21.89 -14.86 1.90
N SER A 268 -21.15 -15.04 3.00
CA SER A 268 -20.39 -13.96 3.62
C SER A 268 -19.33 -13.42 2.67
N ASN A 269 -19.04 -12.12 2.81
CA ASN A 269 -18.06 -11.45 1.96
C ASN A 269 -16.67 -12.08 2.05
N ILE A 270 -16.27 -12.56 3.24
CA ILE A 270 -14.98 -13.23 3.45
C ILE A 270 -14.94 -14.55 2.67
N MET A 271 -15.99 -15.37 2.77
CA MET A 271 -16.02 -16.65 2.04
C MET A 271 -16.03 -16.44 0.52
N ARG A 272 -16.80 -15.47 0.04
CA ARG A 272 -16.78 -15.09 -1.39
C ARG A 272 -15.41 -14.57 -1.82
N PHE A 273 -14.76 -13.75 -1.01
CA PHE A 273 -13.41 -13.27 -1.31
C PHE A 273 -12.41 -14.42 -1.37
N GLN A 274 -12.41 -15.30 -0.37
CA GLN A 274 -11.56 -16.48 -0.28
C GLN A 274 -11.72 -17.41 -1.48
N SER A 275 -12.95 -17.64 -1.95
CA SER A 275 -13.24 -18.55 -3.06
C SER A 275 -12.67 -18.11 -4.42
N ARG A 276 -12.11 -16.89 -4.51
CA ARG A 276 -11.45 -16.39 -5.73
C ARG A 276 -10.03 -16.92 -5.89
N PHE A 277 -9.43 -17.42 -4.82
CA PHE A 277 -8.01 -17.78 -4.80
C PHE A 277 -7.80 -19.28 -4.94
N ARG A 278 -6.75 -19.64 -5.68
CA ARG A 278 -6.14 -20.96 -5.64
C ARG A 278 -5.07 -20.98 -4.55
N PRO A 279 -4.87 -22.08 -3.82
CA PRO A 279 -3.80 -22.18 -2.82
C PRO A 279 -2.41 -21.98 -3.45
N ALA A 280 -1.57 -21.15 -2.83
CA ALA A 280 -0.20 -20.88 -3.27
C ALA A 280 0.85 -21.82 -2.63
N ARG A 281 0.47 -22.55 -1.56
CA ARG A 281 1.34 -23.51 -0.86
C ARG A 281 0.62 -24.86 -0.65
N PRO A 282 0.19 -25.54 -1.74
CA PRO A 282 -0.57 -26.78 -1.60
C PRO A 282 0.29 -27.88 -0.96
N GLY A 283 -0.26 -28.57 0.05
CA GLY A 283 0.38 -29.71 0.70
C GLY A 283 1.41 -29.36 1.78
N GLU A 284 1.68 -28.08 2.02
CA GLU A 284 2.47 -27.65 3.18
C GLU A 284 1.63 -27.70 4.47
N ALA A 285 2.30 -27.89 5.60
CA ALA A 285 1.67 -27.78 6.91
C ALA A 285 1.17 -26.35 7.13
N PRO A 286 -0.02 -26.15 7.74
CA PRO A 286 -0.52 -24.82 8.05
C PRO A 286 0.44 -24.02 8.93
N GLU A 287 0.66 -22.77 8.57
CA GLU A 287 1.48 -21.83 9.34
C GLU A 287 0.62 -21.22 10.44
N THR A 288 0.88 -21.57 11.70
CA THR A 288 0.10 -21.07 12.85
C THR A 288 0.29 -19.56 13.02
N ASP A 289 -0.84 -18.84 13.03
CA ASP A 289 -0.90 -17.40 13.24
C ASP A 289 -2.21 -17.00 13.92
N ASP A 290 -2.21 -17.02 15.24
CA ASP A 290 -3.32 -16.55 16.05
C ASP A 290 -3.34 -15.02 16.19
N ARG A 291 -2.20 -14.38 15.96
CA ARG A 291 -2.01 -12.96 16.29
C ARG A 291 -2.66 -12.06 15.26
N ASP A 292 -2.48 -12.34 13.98
CA ASP A 292 -3.07 -11.55 12.91
C ASP A 292 -4.61 -11.45 12.99
N PRO A 293 -5.38 -12.56 13.04
CA PRO A 293 -6.82 -12.47 13.16
C PRO A 293 -7.24 -11.70 14.42
N VAL A 294 -6.53 -11.87 15.54
CA VAL A 294 -6.82 -11.11 16.76
C VAL A 294 -6.54 -9.61 16.56
N GLY A 295 -5.39 -9.26 15.98
CA GLY A 295 -4.98 -7.88 15.72
C GLY A 295 -5.93 -7.18 14.75
N PHE A 296 -6.28 -7.80 13.63
CA PHE A 296 -7.17 -7.20 12.63
C PHE A 296 -8.62 -7.08 13.12
N VAL A 297 -9.15 -8.09 13.82
CA VAL A 297 -10.54 -8.08 14.28
C VAL A 297 -10.72 -7.21 15.53
N PHE A 298 -9.81 -7.27 16.49
CA PHE A 298 -9.98 -6.64 17.80
C PHE A 298 -9.08 -5.41 18.04
N GLY A 299 -8.02 -5.23 17.25
CA GLY A 299 -7.14 -4.05 17.29
C GLY A 299 -5.78 -4.31 17.91
N ASP A 300 -5.66 -5.19 18.90
CA ASP A 300 -4.37 -5.57 19.51
C ASP A 300 -4.17 -7.09 19.47
N PRO A 301 -3.13 -7.61 18.77
CA PRO A 301 -2.85 -9.04 18.65
C PRO A 301 -2.40 -9.71 19.95
N ARG A 302 -2.21 -8.96 21.04
CA ARG A 302 -1.79 -9.48 22.36
C ARG A 302 -2.96 -9.61 23.34
N LEU A 303 -4.18 -9.33 22.88
CA LEU A 303 -5.35 -9.44 23.75
C LEU A 303 -5.53 -10.87 24.25
N ASP A 304 -5.83 -11.00 25.53
CA ASP A 304 -6.19 -12.26 26.16
C ASP A 304 -7.42 -12.86 25.46
N HIS A 305 -7.25 -14.08 24.95
CA HIS A 305 -8.26 -14.81 24.19
C HIS A 305 -9.55 -14.99 24.97
N ASP A 306 -9.46 -15.16 26.30
CA ASP A 306 -10.62 -15.35 27.16
C ASP A 306 -11.49 -14.09 27.26
N ARG A 307 -10.87 -12.92 27.05
CA ARG A 307 -11.51 -11.61 27.20
C ARG A 307 -11.92 -10.95 25.89
N LEU A 308 -11.71 -11.63 24.75
CA LEU A 308 -12.08 -11.09 23.44
C LEU A 308 -13.60 -10.84 23.37
N PRO A 309 -14.02 -9.64 22.90
CA PRO A 309 -15.42 -9.33 22.60
C PRO A 309 -16.08 -10.37 21.70
N ARG A 310 -17.41 -10.52 21.79
CA ARG A 310 -18.19 -11.56 21.08
C ARG A 310 -19.43 -10.99 20.38
N ARG A 311 -19.33 -9.75 19.88
CA ARG A 311 -20.47 -8.95 19.38
C ARG A 311 -20.89 -9.40 17.99
N THR A 312 -19.93 -9.65 17.11
CA THR A 312 -20.18 -10.07 15.72
C THR A 312 -19.97 -11.57 15.53
N THR A 313 -20.47 -12.13 14.42
CA THR A 313 -20.23 -13.53 14.06
C THR A 313 -18.74 -13.84 13.91
N LEU A 314 -17.98 -12.92 13.29
CA LEU A 314 -16.55 -13.06 13.11
C LEU A 314 -15.80 -12.98 14.45
N GLU A 315 -16.18 -12.06 15.34
CA GLU A 315 -15.59 -11.99 16.68
C GLU A 315 -15.79 -13.29 17.47
N ARG A 316 -17.00 -13.87 17.41
CA ARG A 316 -17.29 -15.18 18.01
C ARG A 316 -16.48 -16.29 17.37
N ALA A 317 -16.40 -16.32 16.04
CA ALA A 317 -15.63 -17.33 15.31
C ALA A 317 -14.16 -17.34 15.78
N ILE A 318 -13.49 -16.18 15.73
CA ILE A 318 -12.07 -16.09 16.11
C ILE A 318 -11.87 -16.46 17.58
N GLY A 319 -12.65 -15.85 18.48
CA GLY A 319 -12.47 -16.05 19.92
C GLY A 319 -12.85 -17.46 20.38
N ASP A 320 -13.94 -18.05 19.90
CA ASP A 320 -14.38 -19.38 20.32
C ASP A 320 -13.46 -20.48 19.76
N HIS A 321 -12.85 -20.26 18.60
CA HIS A 321 -11.83 -21.15 18.04
C HIS A 321 -10.60 -21.24 18.95
N LEU A 322 -10.08 -20.08 19.36
CA LEU A 322 -8.91 -19.98 20.23
C LEU A 322 -9.19 -20.50 21.65
N ARG A 323 -10.36 -20.20 22.23
CA ARG A 323 -10.77 -20.72 23.55
C ARG A 323 -10.92 -22.23 23.59
N ALA A 324 -11.20 -22.85 22.45
CA ALA A 324 -11.26 -24.30 22.32
C ALA A 324 -9.87 -24.96 22.18
N GLY A 325 -8.79 -24.19 22.34
CA GLY A 325 -7.41 -24.68 22.21
C GLY A 325 -7.00 -24.99 20.77
N ARG A 326 -7.70 -24.45 19.78
CA ARG A 326 -7.34 -24.55 18.36
C ARG A 326 -6.61 -23.29 17.90
N HIS A 327 -5.96 -23.37 16.75
CA HIS A 327 -5.15 -22.30 16.17
C HIS A 327 -5.69 -21.87 14.82
N TRP A 328 -5.55 -20.58 14.53
CA TRP A 328 -5.74 -20.01 13.20
C TRP A 328 -4.43 -20.07 12.41
N HIS A 329 -4.54 -19.97 11.10
CA HIS A 329 -3.42 -20.10 10.18
C HIS A 329 -3.33 -18.96 9.17
N ALA A 330 -2.10 -18.63 8.78
CA ALA A 330 -1.87 -17.78 7.63
C ALA A 330 -2.30 -18.52 6.35
N GLY A 331 -3.16 -17.87 5.55
CA GLY A 331 -3.56 -18.39 4.25
C GLY A 331 -2.77 -17.73 3.11
N HIS A 332 -2.42 -18.53 2.10
CA HIS A 332 -1.66 -18.08 0.94
C HIS A 332 -2.40 -18.46 -0.34
N GLY A 333 -2.80 -17.46 -1.11
CA GLY A 333 -3.58 -17.65 -2.32
C GLY A 333 -3.08 -16.83 -3.49
N TRP A 334 -3.42 -17.28 -4.69
CA TRP A 334 -3.18 -16.55 -5.93
C TRP A 334 -4.38 -16.66 -6.88
N LEU A 335 -4.49 -15.71 -7.80
CA LEU A 335 -5.46 -15.72 -8.90
C LEU A 335 -4.81 -15.19 -10.17
N ALA A 336 -5.34 -15.59 -11.32
CA ALA A 336 -4.93 -15.04 -12.61
C ALA A 336 -5.60 -13.68 -12.88
N LEU A 337 -4.87 -12.76 -13.51
CA LEU A 337 -5.32 -11.40 -13.83
C LEU A 337 -5.90 -11.25 -15.24
#